data_AF-A0A945PL44-F1
#
_entry.id   AF-A0A945PL44-F1
#
_cell.length_a   1.000
_cell.length_b   1.000
_cell.length_c   1.000
_cell.angle_alpha   90.00
_cell.angle_beta   90.00
_cell.angle_gamma   90.00
#
_symmetry.space_group_name_H-M   'P 1'
#
loop_
_entity.id
_entity.type
_entity.pdbx_description
1 polymer ?
#
loop_
_entity_poly.entity_id
_entity_poly.type
_entity_poly.pdbx_seq_one_letter_code
_entity_poly.pdbx_strand_id
1 'polypeptide(L)'
;MRVEFTQDDLWNQIATLGWDVRNDNIVIELGGTVISGIHQGEDYNKKWATPYGVRKYNKDAFIVIKNLSRNDDTKSQPMDREHAPHHLKDAKPEPTV
;
A
#
# COMPACT_ATOMS: atom_id res chain seq x y z
N MET A 1 6.32 6.98 -21.36
CA MET A 1 5.80 8.33 -21.65
C MET A 1 5.88 9.13 -20.37
N ARG A 2 6.63 10.25 -20.34
CA ARG A 2 6.70 11.14 -19.17
C ARG A 2 5.86 12.35 -19.55
N VAL A 3 4.79 12.60 -18.80
CA VAL A 3 3.92 13.76 -19.00
C VAL A 3 4.15 14.72 -17.84
N GLU A 4 4.17 16.01 -18.12
CA GLU A 4 4.20 17.04 -17.09
C GLU A 4 2.87 17.01 -16.33
N PHE A 5 2.92 16.96 -15.01
CA PHE A 5 1.70 16.85 -14.19
C PHE A 5 0.94 18.18 -14.24
N THR A 6 -0.16 18.19 -14.99
CA THR A 6 -1.15 19.28 -15.00
C THR A 6 -2.51 18.76 -14.54
N GLN A 7 -3.39 19.68 -14.15
CA GLN A 7 -4.77 19.33 -13.83
C GLN A 7 -5.45 18.63 -15.01
N ASP A 8 -5.26 19.14 -16.22
CA ASP A 8 -5.84 18.54 -17.43
C ASP A 8 -5.27 17.15 -17.71
N ASP A 9 -3.96 16.94 -17.49
CA ASP A 9 -3.34 15.63 -17.67
C ASP A 9 -3.92 14.57 -16.72
N LEU A 10 -4.16 14.96 -15.45
CA LEU A 10 -4.81 14.08 -14.48
C LEU A 10 -6.23 13.70 -14.94
N TRP A 11 -7.04 14.66 -15.38
CA TRP A 11 -8.41 14.40 -15.85
C TRP A 11 -8.42 13.54 -17.12
N ASN A 12 -7.53 13.82 -18.07
CA ASN A 12 -7.37 13.02 -19.29
C ASN A 12 -6.98 11.58 -18.98
N GLN A 13 -6.14 11.36 -17.96
CA GLN A 13 -5.69 10.02 -17.58
C GLN A 13 -6.81 9.25 -16.89
N ILE A 14 -7.55 9.89 -15.99
CA ILE A 14 -8.75 9.30 -15.37
C ILE A 14 -9.77 8.91 -16.46
N ALA A 15 -10.01 9.79 -17.44
CA ALA A 15 -10.90 9.52 -18.57
C ALA A 15 -10.40 8.38 -19.46
N THR A 16 -9.09 8.34 -19.77
CA THR A 16 -8.45 7.29 -20.58
C THR A 16 -8.54 5.92 -19.91
N LEU A 17 -8.43 5.87 -18.59
CA LEU A 17 -8.63 4.66 -17.79
C LEU A 17 -10.12 4.28 -17.65
N GLY A 18 -11.03 5.12 -18.15
CA GLY A 18 -12.46 4.90 -18.10
C GLY A 18 -13.04 4.94 -16.68
N TRP A 19 -12.38 5.63 -15.75
CA TRP A 19 -12.82 5.74 -14.36
C TRP A 19 -13.97 6.74 -14.25
N ASP A 20 -15.01 6.38 -13.51
CA ASP A 20 -16.13 7.26 -13.23
C ASP A 20 -15.97 7.90 -11.86
N VAL A 21 -15.49 9.13 -11.82
CA VAL A 21 -15.23 9.85 -10.56
C VAL A 21 -16.46 10.10 -9.71
N ARG A 22 -17.68 9.94 -10.24
CA ARG A 22 -18.92 10.13 -9.47
C ARG A 22 -19.41 8.84 -8.83
N ASN A 23 -19.10 7.69 -9.43
CA ASN A 23 -19.66 6.39 -9.03
C ASN A 23 -18.60 5.38 -8.58
N ASP A 24 -17.35 5.52 -9.03
CA ASP A 24 -16.23 4.69 -8.61
C ASP A 24 -15.69 5.15 -7.24
N ASN A 25 -15.28 4.19 -6.41
CA ASN A 25 -14.58 4.44 -5.16
C ASN A 25 -13.10 4.72 -5.43
N ILE A 26 -12.79 5.99 -5.69
CA ILE A 26 -11.43 6.46 -5.96
C ILE A 26 -10.82 7.00 -4.67
N VAL A 27 -9.67 6.46 -4.29
CA VAL A 27 -8.94 6.83 -3.07
C VAL A 27 -7.60 7.47 -3.41
N ILE A 28 -7.22 8.46 -2.60
CA ILE A 28 -5.91 9.12 -2.65
C ILE A 28 -5.12 8.70 -1.42
N GLU A 29 -4.04 7.97 -1.63
CA GLU A 29 -3.13 7.54 -0.58
C GLU A 29 -1.84 8.35 -0.60
N LEU A 30 -1.36 8.73 0.58
CA LEU A 30 -0.13 9.49 0.76
C LEU A 30 0.98 8.54 1.23
N GLY A 31 1.97 8.33 0.36
CA GLY A 31 3.21 7.60 0.65
C GLY A 31 4.35 8.55 1.04
N GLY A 32 5.36 8.03 1.74
CA GLY A 32 6.51 8.83 2.18
C GLY A 32 6.20 9.73 3.39
N THR A 33 5.28 9.31 4.25
CA THR A 33 4.99 9.98 5.53
C THR A 33 5.64 9.22 6.69
N VAL A 34 6.16 9.96 7.67
CA VAL A 34 6.69 9.40 8.90
C VAL A 34 5.82 9.89 10.05
N ILE A 35 5.30 8.94 10.84
CA ILE A 35 4.56 9.22 12.07
C ILE A 35 5.46 8.80 13.23
N SER A 36 5.78 9.75 14.12
CA SER A 36 6.52 9.43 15.34
C SER A 36 5.59 8.75 16.35
N GLY A 37 5.70 7.42 16.46
CA GLY A 37 4.90 6.60 17.37
C GLY A 37 5.56 6.31 18.73
N ILE A 38 6.72 6.91 19.01
CA ILE A 38 7.50 6.63 20.23
C ILE A 38 7.45 7.86 21.15
N HIS A 39 7.06 7.66 22.41
CA HIS A 39 7.18 8.68 23.44
C HIS A 39 8.67 8.84 23.79
N GLN A 40 9.23 10.00 23.49
CA GLN A 40 10.63 10.30 23.76
C GLN A 40 10.79 10.79 25.20
N GLY A 41 11.84 10.35 25.89
CA GLY A 41 12.16 10.80 27.26
C GLY A 41 12.51 12.30 27.31
N GLU A 42 12.52 12.90 28.50
CA GLU A 42 12.62 14.37 28.67
C GLU A 42 13.87 15.00 28.03
N ASP A 43 14.98 14.26 27.95
CA ASP A 43 16.27 14.72 27.38
C ASP A 43 16.52 14.31 25.91
N TYR A 44 15.47 14.24 25.08
CA TYR A 44 15.68 13.91 23.66
C TYR A 44 16.25 15.08 22.84
N ASN A 45 17.04 14.75 21.83
CA ASN A 45 17.58 15.74 20.91
C ASN A 45 16.52 16.20 19.89
N LYS A 46 15.93 17.38 20.13
CA LYS A 46 14.91 18.01 19.27
C LYS A 46 15.35 18.26 17.81
N LYS A 47 16.65 18.24 17.52
CA LYS A 47 17.18 18.37 16.16
C LYS A 47 16.99 17.11 15.32
N TRP A 48 17.03 15.94 15.95
CA TRP A 48 17.05 14.64 15.25
C TRP A 48 15.82 13.79 15.53
N ALA A 49 15.15 14.00 16.66
CA ALA A 49 14.02 13.20 17.07
C ALA A 49 12.71 13.98 16.90
N THR A 50 11.72 13.31 16.29
CA THR A 50 10.43 13.93 15.95
C THR A 50 9.47 13.77 17.13
N PRO A 51 8.83 14.83 17.65
CA PRO A 51 7.93 14.71 18.79
C PRO A 51 6.81 13.69 18.53
N TYR A 52 6.37 13.02 19.60
CA TYR A 52 5.31 12.02 19.52
C TYR A 52 4.05 12.59 18.86
N GLY A 53 3.44 11.82 17.96
CA GLY A 53 2.22 12.20 17.26
C GLY A 53 2.42 13.18 16.09
N VAL A 54 3.63 13.70 15.86
CA VAL A 54 3.88 14.58 14.71
C VAL A 54 3.97 13.74 13.43
N ARG A 55 3.19 14.16 12.43
CA ARG A 55 3.23 13.63 11.07
C ARG A 55 4.16 14.51 10.22
N LYS A 56 5.26 13.92 9.76
CA LYS A 56 6.19 14.57 8.84
C LYS A 56 5.96 14.03 7.43
N TYR A 57 5.78 14.95 6.48
CA TYR A 57 5.77 14.63 5.05
C TYR A 57 7.17 14.85 4.51
N ASN A 58 7.74 13.85 3.85
CA ASN A 58 9.05 13.99 3.23
C ASN A 58 8.95 14.85 1.95
N LYS A 59 10.07 15.44 1.52
CA LYS A 59 10.12 16.25 0.29
C LYS A 59 9.90 15.41 -0.98
N ASP A 60 10.20 14.12 -0.90
CA ASP A 60 10.02 13.10 -1.91
C ASP A 60 8.78 12.21 -1.63
N ALA A 61 7.84 12.71 -0.81
CA ALA A 61 6.55 12.06 -0.64
C ALA A 61 5.81 11.94 -1.98
N PHE A 62 5.01 10.90 -2.10
CA PHE A 62 4.29 10.59 -3.34
C PHE A 62 2.82 10.31 -3.05
N ILE A 63 2.01 10.54 -4.08
CA ILE A 63 0.58 10.30 -4.04
C ILE A 63 0.28 9.08 -4.91
N VAL A 64 -0.55 8.17 -4.40
CA VAL A 64 -1.08 7.05 -5.17
C VAL A 64 -2.58 7.24 -5.31
N ILE A 65 -3.07 7.31 -6.53
CA ILE A 65 -4.51 7.38 -6.82
C ILE A 65 -4.94 5.98 -7.27
N LYS A 66 -5.90 5.37 -6.56
CA LYS A 66 -6.38 4.01 -6.84
C LYS A 66 -7.89 4.03 -7.04
N ASN A 67 -8.37 3.20 -7.96
CA ASN A 67 -9.78 2.91 -8.12
C ASN A 67 -10.08 1.54 -7.48
N LEU A 68 -10.69 1.56 -6.30
CA LEU A 68 -10.99 0.35 -5.54
C LEU A 68 -12.21 -0.39 -6.11
N SER A 69 -13.12 0.28 -6.82
CA SER A 69 -14.28 -0.36 -7.44
C SER A 69 -13.92 -1.34 -8.56
N ARG A 70 -12.70 -1.20 -9.11
CA ARG A 70 -12.21 -2.02 -10.23
C ARG A 70 -11.16 -3.03 -9.81
N ASN A 71 -10.87 -3.12 -8.52
CA ASN A 71 -9.94 -4.10 -8.01
C ASN A 71 -10.63 -5.47 -8.01
N ASP A 72 -9.95 -6.49 -8.53
CA ASP A 72 -10.41 -7.87 -8.38
C ASP A 72 -10.08 -8.34 -6.97
N ASP A 73 -10.99 -8.06 -6.03
CA ASP A 73 -10.87 -8.51 -4.64
C ASP A 73 -11.30 -9.97 -4.44
N THR A 74 -11.58 -10.69 -5.54
CA THR A 74 -11.94 -12.11 -5.49
C THR A 74 -10.80 -12.88 -4.82
N LYS A 75 -11.08 -13.38 -3.61
CA LYS A 75 -10.07 -14.11 -2.85
C LYS A 75 -9.75 -15.42 -3.55
N SER A 76 -8.49 -15.84 -3.46
CA SER A 76 -8.07 -17.17 -3.90
C SER A 76 -8.95 -18.23 -3.23
N GLN A 77 -9.51 -19.13 -4.03
CA GLN A 77 -10.23 -20.28 -3.49
C GLN A 77 -9.24 -21.31 -2.92
N PRO A 78 -9.66 -22.11 -1.93
CA PRO A 78 -8.92 -23.29 -1.53
C PRO A 78 -8.65 -24.20 -2.73
N MET A 79 -7.57 -24.97 -2.69
CA MET A 79 -7.30 -25.93 -3.77
C MET A 79 -8.32 -27.09 -3.70
N ASP A 80 -8.93 -27.45 -4.82
CA ASP A 80 -9.80 -28.64 -4.94
C ASP A 80 -9.01 -29.97 -4.93
N ARG A 81 -7.74 -29.91 -4.55
CA ARG A 81 -6.81 -31.05 -4.48
C ARG A 81 -6.03 -31.00 -3.19
N GLU A 82 -5.48 -32.15 -2.81
CA GLU A 82 -4.57 -32.24 -1.68
C GLU A 82 -3.39 -31.26 -1.83
N HIS A 83 -3.10 -30.57 -0.74
CA HIS A 83 -2.00 -29.63 -0.67
C HIS A 83 -0.69 -30.42 -0.59
N ALA A 84 -0.03 -30.59 -1.74
CA ALA A 84 1.26 -31.25 -1.87
C ALA A 84 2.36 -30.24 -2.26
N PRO A 85 2.94 -29.50 -1.29
CA PRO A 85 4.02 -28.56 -1.55
C PRO A 85 5.23 -29.29 -2.13
N HIS A 86 5.87 -28.68 -3.13
CA HIS A 86 7.07 -29.25 -3.74
C HIS A 86 8.23 -29.44 -2.76
N HIS A 87 8.30 -28.63 -1.69
CA HIS A 87 9.35 -28.72 -0.68
C HIS A 87 9.13 -29.83 0.38
N LEU A 88 7.96 -30.50 0.38
CA LEU A 88 7.67 -31.61 1.29
C LEU A 88 7.84 -32.99 0.64
N LYS A 89 8.12 -33.06 -0.66
CA LYS A 89 8.16 -34.33 -1.41
C LYS A 89 9.25 -35.29 -0.91
N ASP A 90 10.31 -34.76 -0.31
CA ASP A 90 11.44 -35.53 0.24
C ASP A 90 11.44 -35.58 1.78
N ALA A 91 10.48 -34.92 2.44
CA ALA A 91 10.36 -34.95 3.89
C ALA A 91 9.72 -36.29 4.31
N LYS A 92 10.51 -37.16 4.96
CA LYS A 92 9.96 -38.35 5.62
C LYS A 92 8.89 -37.89 6.63
N PRO A 93 7.70 -38.51 6.67
CA PRO A 93 6.72 -38.18 7.69
C PRO A 93 7.32 -38.48 9.07
N GLU A 94 7.39 -37.47 9.93
CA GLU A 94 7.73 -37.68 11.34
C GLU A 94 6.57 -38.44 12.00
N PRO A 95 6.85 -39.49 12.78
CA PRO A 95 5.81 -40.24 13.46
C PRO A 95 5.13 -39.34 14.50
N THR A 96 3.83 -39.14 14.34
CA THR A 96 3.00 -38.46 15.33
C THR A 96 2.95 -39.33 16.60
N VAL A 97 3.39 -38.76 17.72
CA VAL A 97 3.27 -39.33 19.07
C VAL A 97 1.82 -39.25 19.54
#